data_AF-A0A962HPF4-F1
#
_entry.id   AF-A0A962HPF4-F1
#
_cell.length_a   1.000
_cell.length_b   1.000
_cell.length_c   1.000
_cell.angle_alpha   90.00
_cell.angle_beta   90.00
_cell.angle_gamma   90.00
#
_symmetry.space_group_name_H-M   'P 1'
#
loop_
_entity.id
_entity.type
_entity.pdbx_description
1 polymer ?
#
loop_
_entity_poly.entity_id
_entity_poly.type
_entity_poly.pdbx_seq_one_letter_code
_entity_poly.pdbx_strand_id
1 'polypeptide(L)' 'MKDLLNLYKNQQENQEFDAIRIGLVSPEVVRSWSYGEVKKPETINYRTFKPERDGLFCAKIFGPVKDYECLCGKY' A
#
# COMPACT_ATOMS: atom_id res chain seq x y z
N MET A 1 30.79 18.12 0.86
CA MET A 1 30.62 17.80 2.30
C MET A 1 29.18 17.95 2.78
N LYS A 2 28.39 18.93 2.32
CA LYS A 2 26.95 19.05 2.67
C LYS A 2 26.11 17.89 2.11
N ASP A 3 26.48 17.35 0.95
CA ASP A 3 25.77 16.22 0.32
C ASP A 3 25.98 14.88 1.03
N LEU A 4 27.15 14.68 1.66
CA LEU A 4 27.43 13.51 2.50
C LEU A 4 26.60 13.54 3.80
N LEU A 5 26.38 14.72 4.37
CA LEU A 5 25.49 14.92 5.52
C LEU A 5 24.02 14.63 5.19
N ASN A 6 23.60 14.91 3.95
CA ASN A 6 22.25 14.60 3.48
C ASN A 6 22.02 13.10 3.24
N LEU A 7 23.05 12.35 2.81
CA LEU A 7 22.99 10.90 2.70
C LEU A 7 22.86 10.22 4.06
N TYR A 8 23.52 10.76 5.09
CA TYR A 8 23.39 10.27 6.47
C TYR A 8 22.01 10.56 7.09
N LYS A 9 21.37 11.68 6.71
CA LYS A 9 20.01 12.03 7.14
C LYS A 9 18.91 11.12 6.57
N ASN A 10 19.20 10.38 5.50
CA ASN A 10 18.26 9.46 4.87
C ASN A 10 18.32 8.03 5.43
N GLN A 11 19.18 7.77 6.43
CA GLN A 11 18.94 6.67 7.35
C GLN A 11 17.80 7.11 8.27
N GLN A 12 16.57 7.11 7.75
CA GLN A 12 15.40 7.12 8.61
C GLN A 12 15.52 5.88 9.49
N GLU A 13 15.89 6.19 10.72
CA GLU A 13 16.11 5.33 11.85
C GLU A 13 15.13 4.15 11.83
N ASN A 14 15.68 2.94 11.89
CA ASN A 14 15.02 1.91 12.67
C ASN A 14 14.95 2.46 14.09
N GLN A 15 13.95 3.31 14.37
CA GLN A 15 13.64 3.72 15.72
C GLN A 15 13.11 2.45 16.39
N GLU A 16 14.00 1.79 17.13
CA GLU A 16 13.57 0.77 18.08
C GLU A 16 12.55 1.45 18.99
N PHE A 17 11.34 0.88 19.06
CA PHE A 17 10.28 1.42 19.89
C PHE A 17 10.40 0.81 21.29
N ASP A 18 10.29 1.65 22.32
CA ASP A 18 10.41 1.18 23.70
C ASP A 18 9.14 0.48 24.22
N ALA A 19 7.97 0.77 23.62
CA ALA A 19 6.68 0.27 24.09
C ALA A 19 5.62 0.16 22.97
N ILE A 20 4.67 -0.77 23.15
CA ILE A 20 3.50 -0.97 22.28
C ILE A 20 2.22 -0.65 23.07
N ARG A 21 1.28 0.05 22.44
CA ARG A 21 -0.05 0.34 23.00
C ARG A 21 -1.14 -0.26 22.10
N ILE A 22 -2.20 -0.77 22.72
CA ILE A 22 -3.44 -1.18 22.06
C ILE A 22 -4.58 -0.23 22.46
N GLY A 23 -5.50 0.02 21.55
CA GLY A 23 -6.66 0.89 21.77
C GLY A 23 -7.72 0.72 20.70
N LEU A 24 -8.90 1.28 20.96
CA LEU A 24 -9.95 1.38 19.96
C LEU A 24 -9.61 2.44 18.92
N VAL A 25 -10.01 2.19 17.68
CA VAL A 25 -9.71 3.04 16.52
C VAL A 25 -10.99 3.74 16.08
N SER A 26 -10.92 5.04 15.79
CA SER A 26 -12.06 5.79 15.25
C SER A 26 -12.26 5.48 13.76
N PRO A 27 -13.47 5.67 13.21
CA PRO A 27 -13.72 5.49 11.78
C PRO A 27 -12.82 6.36 10.88
N GLU A 28 -12.42 7.53 11.35
CA GLU A 28 -11.52 8.45 10.64
C GLU A 28 -10.11 7.87 10.51
N VAL A 29 -9.60 7.26 11.58
CA VAL A 29 -8.28 6.62 11.57
C VAL A 29 -8.29 5.39 10.64
N VAL A 30 -9.35 4.57 10.66
CA VAL A 30 -9.47 3.44 9.71
C VAL A 30 -9.44 3.92 8.25
N ARG A 31 -10.12 5.02 7.93
CA ARG A 31 -10.07 5.61 6.59
C ARG A 31 -8.68 6.17 6.25
N SER A 32 -7.96 6.73 7.21
CA SER A 32 -6.61 7.26 7.00
C SER A 32 -5.58 6.19 6.65
N TRP A 33 -5.78 4.94 7.11
CA TRP A 33 -4.92 3.81 6.75
C TRP A 33 -5.25 3.21 5.38
N SER A 34 -6.43 3.50 4.85
CA SER A 34 -6.89 2.91 3.61
C SER A 34 -6.44 3.71 2.39
N TYR A 35 -5.98 2.99 1.37
CA TYR A 35 -5.61 3.55 0.06
C TYR A 35 -6.77 3.52 -0.95
N GLY A 36 -7.92 2.95 -0.57
CA GLY A 36 -9.12 2.89 -1.42
C GLY A 36 -10.24 2.03 -0.82
N GLU A 37 -11.39 2.06 -1.46
CA GLU A 37 -12.58 1.33 -1.00
C GLU A 37 -12.86 0.13 -1.90
N VAL A 38 -13.04 -1.04 -1.30
CA VAL A 38 -13.51 -2.25 -1.99
C VAL A 38 -15.03 -2.20 -2.06
N LYS A 39 -15.57 -2.22 -3.28
CA LYS A 39 -17.03 -2.10 -3.53
C LYS A 39 -17.66 -3.43 -3.92
N LYS A 40 -16.82 -4.42 -4.22
CA LYS A 40 -17.14 -5.61 -5.00
C LYS A 40 -16.50 -6.83 -4.34
N PRO A 41 -17.23 -7.95 -4.12
CA PRO A 41 -16.67 -9.15 -3.50
C PRO A 41 -15.79 -9.97 -4.45
N GLU A 42 -15.68 -9.58 -5.72
CA GLU A 42 -14.90 -10.28 -6.73
C GLU A 42 -13.40 -10.22 -6.42
N THR A 43 -12.69 -11.31 -6.74
CA THR A 43 -11.28 -11.48 -6.44
C THR A 43 -10.42 -11.29 -7.68
N ILE A 44 -10.37 -12.32 -8.52
CA ILE A 44 -9.61 -12.37 -9.76
C ILE A 44 -10.52 -12.86 -10.88
N ASN A 45 -10.21 -12.43 -12.09
CA ASN A 45 -10.87 -12.93 -13.28
C ASN A 45 -10.48 -14.39 -13.54
N TYR A 46 -11.47 -15.27 -13.72
CA TYR A 46 -11.23 -16.71 -13.89
C TYR A 46 -10.38 -17.07 -15.13
N ARG A 47 -10.41 -16.24 -16.18
CA ARG A 47 -9.74 -16.54 -17.46
C ARG A 47 -8.38 -15.88 -17.58
N THR A 48 -8.31 -14.61 -17.18
CA THR A 48 -7.09 -13.81 -17.33
C THR A 48 -6.21 -13.82 -16.09
N PHE A 49 -6.73 -14.30 -14.95
CA PHE A 49 -6.10 -14.25 -13.64
C PHE A 49 -5.71 -12.83 -13.19
N LYS A 50 -6.25 -11.80 -13.87
CA LYS A 50 -6.05 -10.41 -13.48
C LYS A 50 -7.00 -10.06 -12.34
N PRO A 51 -6.57 -9.25 -11.36
CA PRO A 51 -7.46 -8.77 -10.32
C PRO A 51 -8.61 -7.95 -10.87
N GLU A 52 -9.79 -8.14 -10.28
CA GLU A 52 -10.99 -7.41 -10.67
C GLU A 52 -10.97 -5.95 -10.15
N ARG A 53 -11.57 -5.04 -10.92
CA ARG A 53 -11.61 -3.61 -10.55
C ARG A 53 -12.57 -3.39 -9.39
N ASP A 54 -12.10 -2.63 -8.39
CA ASP A 54 -12.80 -2.35 -7.13
C ASP A 54 -13.10 -3.61 -6.29
N GLY A 55 -12.50 -4.75 -6.66
CA GLY A 55 -12.58 -6.03 -5.95
C GLY A 55 -11.55 -6.17 -4.82
N LEU A 56 -11.58 -7.33 -4.15
CA LEU A 56 -10.75 -7.64 -2.99
C LEU A 56 -9.24 -7.61 -3.27
N PHE A 57 -8.82 -7.83 -4.52
CA PHE A 57 -7.41 -7.80 -4.93
C PHE A 57 -7.09 -6.63 -5.88
N CYS A 58 -7.91 -5.57 -5.90
CA CYS A 58 -7.76 -4.50 -6.88
C CYS A 58 -6.37 -3.84 -6.84
N ALA A 59 -5.65 -3.88 -7.98
CA ALA A 59 -4.32 -3.31 -8.09
C ALA A 59 -4.27 -1.78 -7.88
N LYS A 60 -5.41 -1.10 -8.00
CA LYS A 60 -5.52 0.34 -7.71
C LYS A 60 -5.44 0.63 -6.21
N ILE A 61 -5.95 -0.28 -5.37
CA ILE A 61 -6.01 -0.11 -3.91
C ILE A 61 -4.71 -0.63 -3.28
N PHE A 62 -4.27 -1.82 -3.70
CA PHE A 62 -3.18 -2.52 -3.03
C PHE A 62 -1.82 -2.45 -3.75
N GLY A 63 -1.80 -1.94 -4.98
CA GLY A 63 -0.58 -1.81 -5.78
C GLY A 63 -0.49 -2.78 -6.96
N PRO A 64 0.58 -2.67 -7.78
CA PRO A 64 0.73 -3.46 -9.00
C PRO A 64 1.02 -4.94 -8.70
N VAL A 65 0.64 -5.83 -9.62
CA VAL A 65 0.88 -7.28 -9.51
C VAL A 65 2.34 -7.63 -9.84
N LYS A 66 3.01 -6.79 -10.61
CA LYS A 66 4.41 -6.94 -11.02
C LYS A 66 5.16 -5.66 -10.70
N ASP A 67 6.46 -5.81 -10.44
CA ASP A 67 7.31 -4.69 -10.09
C ASP A 67 7.38 -3.67 -11.23
N TYR A 68 7.12 -2.41 -10.90
CA TYR A 68 7.20 -1.26 -11.82
C TYR A 68 6.33 -1.36 -13.10
N GLU A 69 5.36 -2.27 -13.17
CA GLU A 69 4.46 -2.45 -14.34
C GLU A 69 3.00 -2.18 -13.95
N CYS A 70 2.30 -1.37 -14.74
CA CYS A 70 0.89 -1.09 -14.58
C CYS A 70 0.04 -2.30 -15.03
N LEU A 71 -1.12 -2.53 -14.39
CA LEU A 71 -2.03 -3.66 -14.71
C LEU A 71 -2.47 -3.72 -16.19
N CYS A 72 -2.56 -2.57 -16.85
CA CYS A 72 -2.91 -2.50 -18.27
C CYS A 72 -1.74 -2.80 -19.22
N GLY A 73 -0.50 -2.87 -18.71
CA GLY A 73 0.72 -3.13 -19.47
C GLY A 73 1.20 -1.96 -20.33
N LYS A 74 0.60 -0.76 -20.19
CA LYS A 74 0.99 0.43 -20.95
C LYS A 74 2.24 1.12 -20.39
N TYR A 75 2.42 1.03 -19.07
CA TYR A 75 3.50 1.65 -18.32
C TYR A 75 4.16 0.61 -17.43
#